data_AF-A0A1W1BMI8-F1
#
_entry.id   AF-A0A1W1BMI8-F1
#
_cell.length_a   1.000
_cell.length_b   1.000
_cell.length_c   1.000
_cell.angle_alpha   90.00
_cell.angle_beta   90.00
_cell.angle_gamma   90.00
#
_symmetry.space_group_name_H-M   'P 1'
#
loop_
_entity.id
_entity.type
_entity.pdbx_description
1 polymer ?
#
loop_
_entity_poly.entity_id
_entity_poly.type
_entity_poly.pdbx_seq_one_letter_code
_entity_poly.pdbx_strand_id
1 'polypeptide(L)'
;MRSVTAFEVDKRLCEHLRDTLSESLDSKRLKLECGDVLERWEEKSLLDESYHLVANLPYYIATNIILKAMRDPNCHSILVMVQREVAVKFSATTKQKEFSALSVLAESVGKATLCFEVEPEAFVPAPKVTSAVLLIEKERTKDDARFEALLRIAFAQPRKKLSKNLSVFFGKDRISTLFNDFGLDQNIRPHEAETTIYHRIYNELKDIIDGQQPEQSKKSKRRTKTKL
;
A
#
# COMPACT_ATOMS: atom_id res chain seq x y z
N MET A 1 13.09 27.38 6.17
CA MET A 1 13.46 26.34 5.19
C MET A 1 13.06 25.01 5.82
N ARG A 2 12.26 24.16 5.15
CA ARG A 2 11.92 22.83 5.70
C ARG A 2 13.15 21.92 5.58
N SER A 3 13.42 21.12 6.61
CA SER A 3 14.50 20.11 6.62
C SER A 3 14.10 18.87 5.83
N VAL A 4 15.09 18.09 5.40
CA VAL A 4 14.91 16.76 4.80
C VAL A 4 15.42 15.70 5.77
N THR A 5 14.62 14.67 6.03
CA THR A 5 15.08 13.45 6.70
C THR A 5 15.19 12.33 5.67
N ALA A 6 16.40 11.85 5.42
CA ALA A 6 16.69 10.78 4.49
C ALA A 6 16.95 9.47 5.25
N PHE A 7 16.38 8.38 4.78
CA PHE A 7 16.57 7.03 5.33
C PHE A 7 17.36 6.18 4.34
N GLU A 8 18.44 5.54 4.78
CA GLU A 8 19.29 4.67 3.96
C GLU A 8 19.68 3.40 4.72
N VAL A 9 19.48 2.23 4.11
CA VAL A 9 19.73 0.93 4.75
C VAL A 9 21.16 0.44 4.51
N ASP A 10 21.78 0.83 3.39
CA ASP A 10 23.16 0.46 3.06
C ASP A 10 24.15 1.31 3.88
N LYS A 11 24.86 0.64 4.79
CA LYS A 11 25.85 1.27 5.68
C LYS A 11 26.98 1.96 4.91
N ARG A 12 27.43 1.40 3.79
CA ARG A 12 28.53 1.95 2.98
C ARG A 12 28.08 3.21 2.27
N LEU A 13 26.86 3.21 1.74
CA LEU A 13 26.27 4.41 1.14
C LEU A 13 26.02 5.49 2.20
N CYS A 14 25.58 5.10 3.39
CA CYS A 14 25.46 6.00 4.54
C CYS A 14 26.76 6.71 4.90
N GLU A 15 27.88 5.98 4.98
CA GLU A 15 29.21 6.56 5.20
C GLU A 15 29.57 7.55 4.09
N HIS A 16 29.38 7.16 2.83
CA HIS A 16 29.66 8.01 1.68
C HIS A 16 28.81 9.29 1.66
N LEU A 17 27.53 9.20 2.02
CA LEU A 17 26.61 10.34 2.07
C LEU A 17 26.98 11.31 3.20
N ARG A 18 27.50 10.83 4.34
CA ARG A 18 27.97 11.71 5.43
C ARG A 18 29.10 12.61 4.98
N ASP A 19 30.04 12.08 4.21
CA ASP A 19 31.15 12.86 3.69
C ASP A 19 30.69 13.82 2.59
N THR A 20 29.96 13.28 1.61
CA THR A 20 29.56 14.02 0.39
C THR A 20 28.54 15.13 0.68
N LEU A 21 27.69 14.95 1.70
CA LEU A 21 26.63 15.90 2.08
C LEU A 21 26.88 16.59 3.43
N SER A 22 28.13 16.59 3.91
CA SER A 22 28.56 17.14 5.20
C SER A 22 28.03 18.56 5.46
N GLU A 23 28.16 19.48 4.50
CA GLU A 23 27.65 20.85 4.65
C GLU A 23 26.13 20.91 4.93
N SER A 24 25.34 20.04 4.29
CA SER A 24 23.89 19.97 4.49
C SER A 24 23.52 19.32 5.83
N LEU A 25 24.36 18.42 6.34
CA LEU A 25 24.22 17.79 7.65
C LEU A 25 24.58 18.79 8.77
N ASP A 26 25.70 19.48 8.65
CA ASP A 26 26.19 20.46 9.64
C ASP A 26 25.23 21.66 9.75
N SER A 27 24.69 22.10 8.61
CA SER A 27 23.67 23.16 8.57
C SER A 27 22.27 22.69 9.02
N LYS A 28 22.09 21.41 9.37
CA LYS A 28 20.83 20.78 9.77
C LYS A 28 19.70 20.89 8.73
N ARG A 29 20.05 21.15 7.47
CA ARG A 29 19.10 21.09 6.35
C ARG A 29 18.77 19.65 5.97
N LEU A 30 19.69 18.73 6.24
CA LEU A 30 19.55 17.28 6.06
C LEU A 30 19.77 16.56 7.39
N LYS A 31 18.91 15.58 7.67
CA LYS A 31 19.11 14.54 8.69
C LYS A 31 19.24 13.21 7.96
N LEU A 32 20.32 12.47 8.22
CA LEU A 32 20.53 11.14 7.64
C LEU A 32 20.33 10.06 8.71
N GLU A 33 19.31 9.24 8.53
CA GLU A 33 18.96 8.10 9.38
C GLU A 33 19.40 6.81 8.68
N CYS A 34 20.37 6.11 9.26
CA CYS A 34 20.89 4.87 8.69
C CYS A 34 20.16 3.66 9.29
N GLY A 35 19.37 2.95 8.49
CA GLY A 35 18.58 1.80 8.91
C GLY A 35 17.44 1.49 7.94
N ASP A 36 16.72 0.41 8.20
CA ASP A 36 15.52 0.07 7.42
C ASP A 36 14.38 1.03 7.81
N VAL A 37 13.88 1.78 6.82
CA VAL A 37 12.77 2.71 7.00
C VAL A 37 11.51 2.00 7.50
N LEU A 38 11.29 0.74 7.14
CA LEU A 38 10.10 -0.02 7.53
C LEU A 38 10.08 -0.34 9.03
N GLU A 39 11.25 -0.48 9.65
CA GLU A 39 11.42 -0.68 11.09
C GLU A 39 11.09 0.58 11.88
N ARG A 40 11.13 1.76 11.25
CA ARG A 40 10.95 3.04 11.95
C ARG A 40 9.50 3.44 12.22
N TRP A 41 8.54 2.80 11.57
CA TRP A 41 7.09 2.98 11.81
C TRP A 41 6.61 2.23 13.07
N GLU A 42 7.34 2.33 14.18
CA GLU A 42 7.00 1.60 15.43
C GLU A 42 5.73 2.16 16.09
N GLU A 43 5.45 3.47 15.93
CA GLU A 43 4.31 4.16 16.56
C GLU A 43 3.37 4.83 15.54
N LYS A 44 3.04 4.11 14.45
CA LYS A 44 2.12 4.54 13.37
C LYS A 44 2.61 5.68 12.47
N SER A 45 3.64 6.42 12.87
CA SER A 45 4.21 7.49 12.06
C SER A 45 5.71 7.30 11.82
N LEU A 46 6.21 7.77 10.67
CA LEU A 46 7.63 7.77 10.34
C LEU A 46 8.38 8.88 11.07
N LEU A 47 7.72 10.03 11.20
CA LEU A 47 8.18 11.22 11.87
C LEU A 47 7.08 11.72 12.80
N ASP A 48 7.46 12.36 13.90
CA ASP A 48 6.54 12.94 14.90
C ASP A 48 5.92 14.27 14.44
N GLU A 49 6.21 14.70 13.20
CA GLU A 49 5.75 15.93 12.60
C GLU A 49 5.20 15.70 11.20
N SER A 50 4.39 16.65 10.70
CA SER A 50 3.81 16.58 9.35
C SER A 50 4.88 16.60 8.25
N TYR A 51 4.79 15.67 7.30
CA TYR A 51 5.78 15.51 6.25
C TYR A 51 5.16 15.15 4.89
N HIS A 52 5.98 15.28 3.85
CA HIS A 52 5.71 14.77 2.51
C HIS A 52 6.74 13.69 2.20
N LEU A 53 6.29 12.50 1.78
CA LEU A 53 7.18 11.42 1.39
C LEU A 53 7.60 11.62 -0.06
N VAL A 54 8.91 11.77 -0.30
CA VAL A 54 9.50 11.84 -1.63
C VAL A 54 10.57 10.76 -1.74
N ALA A 55 10.45 9.85 -2.70
CA ALA A 55 11.42 8.76 -2.84
C ALA A 55 11.45 8.13 -4.23
N ASN A 56 12.63 7.69 -4.65
CA ASN A 56 12.76 6.64 -5.67
C ASN A 56 12.79 5.29 -4.95
N LEU A 57 11.67 4.55 -4.94
CA LEU A 57 11.52 3.40 -4.07
C LEU A 57 12.10 2.11 -4.68
N PRO A 58 12.81 1.28 -3.90
CA PRO A 58 13.18 -0.05 -4.34
C PRO A 58 11.93 -0.88 -4.63
N TYR A 59 11.84 -1.46 -5.82
CA TYR A 59 10.60 -2.06 -6.32
C TYR A 59 10.02 -3.16 -5.44
N TYR A 60 10.86 -3.94 -4.76
CA TYR A 60 10.42 -5.08 -3.95
C TYR A 60 9.71 -4.69 -2.65
N ILE A 61 9.91 -3.46 -2.16
CA ILE A 61 9.28 -2.93 -0.93
C ILE A 61 8.36 -1.73 -1.18
N ALA A 62 8.32 -1.19 -2.41
CA ALA A 62 7.61 0.03 -2.75
C ALA A 62 6.15 0.05 -2.27
N THR A 63 5.37 -1.00 -2.58
CA THR A 63 3.97 -1.09 -2.16
C THR A 63 3.81 -1.06 -0.64
N ASN A 64 4.72 -1.70 0.12
CA ASN A 64 4.66 -1.71 1.59
C ASN A 64 4.90 -0.31 2.16
N ILE A 65 5.90 0.40 1.63
CA ILE A 65 6.21 1.78 2.03
C ILE A 65 5.02 2.70 1.72
N ILE A 66 4.43 2.60 0.53
CA ILE A 66 3.25 3.40 0.16
C ILE A 66 2.08 3.11 1.10
N LEU A 67 1.78 1.84 1.39
CA LEU A 67 0.71 1.47 2.31
C LEU A 67 0.94 1.99 3.73
N LYS A 68 2.17 1.91 4.26
CA LYS A 68 2.53 2.50 5.57
C LYS A 68 2.34 4.02 5.57
N ALA A 69 2.83 4.72 4.55
CA ALA A 69 2.69 6.16 4.44
C ALA A 69 1.22 6.62 4.26
N MET A 70 0.37 5.82 3.61
CA MET A 70 -1.07 6.10 3.53
C MET A 70 -1.77 6.00 4.89
N ARG A 71 -1.34 5.07 5.76
CA ARG A 71 -1.87 4.90 7.13
C ARG A 71 -1.27 5.88 8.13
N ASP A 72 -0.14 6.48 7.82
CA ASP A 72 0.56 7.43 8.69
C ASP A 72 -0.19 8.77 8.76
N PRO A 73 -0.68 9.21 9.93
CA PRO A 73 -1.43 10.46 10.05
C PRO A 73 -0.60 11.72 9.76
N ASN A 74 0.72 11.65 9.87
CA ASN A 74 1.65 12.75 9.65
C ASN A 74 2.11 12.86 8.19
N CYS A 75 1.93 11.83 7.38
CA CYS A 75 2.22 11.90 5.94
C CYS A 75 1.07 12.59 5.19
N HIS A 76 1.32 13.72 4.54
CA HIS A 76 0.28 14.47 3.79
C HIS A 76 0.27 14.17 2.29
N SER A 77 1.42 13.86 1.70
CA SER A 77 1.49 13.41 0.31
C SER A 77 2.64 12.43 0.10
N ILE A 78 2.48 11.60 -0.94
CA ILE A 78 3.43 10.56 -1.33
C ILE A 78 3.76 10.79 -2.81
N LEU A 79 4.95 11.34 -3.10
CA LEU A 79 5.46 11.52 -4.46
C LEU A 79 6.62 10.55 -4.67
N VAL A 80 6.35 9.42 -5.32
CA VAL A 80 7.31 8.32 -5.40
C VAL A 80 7.48 7.81 -6.81
N MET A 81 8.70 7.38 -7.13
CA MET A 81 8.97 6.61 -8.33
C MET A 81 8.91 5.12 -8.01
N VAL A 82 8.14 4.38 -8.80
CA VAL A 82 7.91 2.94 -8.67
C VAL A 82 7.81 2.29 -10.06
N GLN A 83 7.69 0.96 -10.12
CA GLN A 83 7.36 0.29 -11.38
C GLN A 83 6.03 0.81 -11.94
N ARG A 84 5.96 1.01 -13.25
CA ARG A 84 4.75 1.49 -13.95
C ARG A 84 3.49 0.72 -13.56
N GLU A 85 3.55 -0.62 -13.48
CA GLU A 85 2.40 -1.45 -13.10
C GLU A 85 1.88 -1.11 -11.70
N VAL A 86 2.76 -0.80 -10.75
CA VAL A 86 2.38 -0.43 -9.38
C VAL A 86 1.71 0.94 -9.38
N ALA A 87 2.29 1.93 -10.06
CA ALA A 87 1.71 3.26 -10.19
C ALA A 87 0.30 3.18 -10.81
N VAL A 88 0.15 2.44 -11.91
CA VAL A 88 -1.13 2.24 -12.60
C VAL A 88 -2.17 1.60 -11.66
N LYS A 89 -1.80 0.59 -10.85
CA LYS A 89 -2.74 0.00 -9.89
C LYS A 89 -3.22 0.98 -8.83
N PHE A 90 -2.37 1.88 -8.34
CA PHE A 90 -2.79 2.89 -7.36
C PHE A 90 -3.66 3.98 -7.99
N SER A 91 -3.39 4.37 -9.24
CA SER A 91 -4.10 5.47 -9.92
C SER A 91 -5.27 5.03 -10.79
N ALA A 92 -5.51 3.73 -10.95
CA ALA A 92 -6.61 3.22 -11.76
C ALA A 92 -7.96 3.63 -11.19
N THR A 93 -8.94 3.86 -12.05
CA THR A 93 -10.32 4.24 -11.68
C THR A 93 -11.31 3.13 -12.00
N THR A 94 -12.50 3.19 -11.38
CA THR A 94 -13.55 2.17 -11.53
C THR A 94 -13.83 1.86 -13.01
N LYS A 95 -14.04 0.58 -13.33
CA LYS A 95 -14.20 -0.02 -14.67
C LYS A 95 -12.90 -0.17 -15.48
N GLN A 96 -11.77 0.37 -15.02
CA GLN A 96 -10.47 0.05 -15.64
C GLN A 96 -10.02 -1.35 -15.23
N LYS A 97 -9.32 -2.04 -16.12
CA LYS A 97 -8.86 -3.41 -15.90
C LYS A 97 -7.87 -3.50 -14.73
N GLU A 98 -7.10 -2.44 -14.51
CA GLU A 98 -6.09 -2.33 -13.48
C GLU A 98 -6.65 -1.89 -12.12
N PHE A 99 -7.94 -1.51 -12.06
CA PHE A 99 -8.61 -1.18 -10.80
C PHE A 99 -8.59 -2.38 -9.86
N SER A 100 -8.05 -2.17 -8.67
CA SER A 100 -7.68 -3.23 -7.74
C SER A 100 -7.89 -2.79 -6.29
N ALA A 101 -7.57 -3.67 -5.35
CA ALA A 101 -7.53 -3.32 -3.94
C ALA A 101 -6.65 -2.08 -3.65
N LEU A 102 -5.55 -1.89 -4.40
CA LEU A 102 -4.68 -0.71 -4.23
C LEU A 102 -5.36 0.59 -4.67
N SER A 103 -6.17 0.54 -5.73
CA SER A 103 -6.96 1.68 -6.20
C SER A 103 -7.98 2.09 -5.15
N VAL A 104 -8.71 1.11 -4.62
CA VAL A 104 -9.70 1.33 -3.55
C VAL A 104 -9.05 1.92 -2.31
N LEU A 105 -7.87 1.42 -1.91
CA LEU A 105 -7.14 1.97 -0.75
C LEU A 105 -6.66 3.41 -0.99
N ALA A 106 -6.16 3.72 -2.18
CA ALA A 106 -5.74 5.08 -2.52
C ALA A 106 -6.92 6.06 -2.54
N GLU A 107 -8.00 5.72 -3.25
CA GLU A 107 -9.24 6.51 -3.28
C GLU A 107 -9.88 6.66 -1.90
N SER A 108 -9.64 5.70 -0.99
CA SER A 108 -10.15 5.76 0.39
C SER A 108 -9.49 6.84 1.25
N VAL A 109 -8.25 7.25 0.92
CA VAL A 109 -7.46 8.23 1.68
C VAL A 109 -7.29 9.57 0.94
N GLY A 110 -7.45 9.59 -0.38
CA GLY A 110 -7.35 10.81 -1.19
C GLY A 110 -7.25 10.51 -2.68
N LYS A 111 -6.41 11.26 -3.40
CA LYS A 111 -6.30 11.19 -4.86
C LYS A 111 -4.94 10.64 -5.27
N ALA A 112 -4.94 9.57 -6.07
CA ALA A 112 -3.73 9.03 -6.70
C ALA A 112 -3.65 9.41 -8.19
N THR A 113 -2.50 9.91 -8.62
CA THR A 113 -2.23 10.38 -9.99
C THR A 113 -0.94 9.77 -10.50
N LEU A 114 -0.99 9.08 -11.63
CA LEU A 114 0.21 8.74 -12.41
C LEU A 114 0.66 10.01 -13.12
N CYS A 115 1.77 10.61 -12.67
CA CYS A 115 2.24 11.91 -13.16
C CYS A 115 2.88 11.78 -14.55
N PHE A 116 3.86 10.90 -14.68
CA PHE A 116 4.55 10.59 -15.93
C PHE A 116 5.34 9.28 -15.81
N GLU A 117 5.67 8.69 -16.96
CA GLU A 117 6.50 7.48 -17.06
C GLU A 117 7.98 7.86 -17.20
N VAL A 118 8.87 6.99 -16.72
CA VAL A 118 10.33 7.15 -16.78
C VAL A 118 10.92 5.89 -17.39
N GLU A 119 11.56 6.05 -18.54
CA GLU A 119 12.12 4.95 -19.31
C GLU A 119 13.39 4.35 -18.66
N PRO A 120 13.68 3.05 -18.89
CA PRO A 120 14.81 2.37 -18.27
C PRO A 120 16.17 3.03 -18.47
N GLU A 121 16.37 3.73 -19.59
CA GLU A 121 17.63 4.42 -19.94
C GLU A 121 17.97 5.56 -18.97
N ALA A 122 17.03 6.00 -18.15
CA ALA A 122 17.26 7.00 -17.10
C ALA A 122 17.99 6.44 -15.86
N PHE A 123 18.28 5.14 -15.81
CA PHE A 123 18.84 4.47 -14.63
C PHE A 123 20.16 3.77 -14.91
N VAL A 124 20.98 3.63 -13.86
CA VAL A 124 22.20 2.82 -13.87
C VAL A 124 22.23 1.91 -12.63
N PRO A 125 22.18 0.58 -12.80
CA PRO A 125 21.89 -0.13 -14.05
C PRO A 125 20.43 0.06 -14.51
N ALA A 126 20.19 -0.06 -15.81
CA ALA A 126 18.85 0.05 -16.39
C ALA A 126 17.93 -1.10 -15.89
N PRO A 127 16.71 -0.82 -15.38
CA PRO A 127 15.76 -1.85 -14.99
C PRO A 127 15.17 -2.55 -16.22
N LYS A 128 14.56 -3.73 -16.01
CA LYS A 128 13.87 -4.48 -17.08
C LYS A 128 12.47 -3.96 -17.40
N VAL A 129 11.98 -2.99 -16.65
CA VAL A 129 10.61 -2.48 -16.72
C VAL A 129 10.61 -0.96 -16.62
N THR A 130 9.64 -0.34 -17.26
CA THR A 130 9.40 1.11 -17.16
C THR A 130 9.00 1.51 -15.74
N SER A 131 9.52 2.65 -15.28
CA SER A 131 9.12 3.27 -14.03
C SER A 131 8.02 4.31 -14.26
N ALA A 132 7.35 4.73 -13.21
CA ALA A 132 6.46 5.89 -13.26
C ALA A 132 6.52 6.65 -11.94
N VAL A 133 6.31 7.96 -12.02
CA VAL A 133 6.13 8.84 -10.87
C VAL A 133 4.65 8.83 -10.49
N LEU A 134 4.37 8.41 -9.26
CA LEU A 134 3.05 8.36 -8.64
C LEU A 134 2.97 9.45 -7.57
N LEU A 135 1.92 10.26 -7.64
CA LEU A 135 1.54 11.20 -6.58
C LEU A 135 0.26 10.71 -5.91
N ILE A 136 0.29 10.55 -4.58
CA ILE A 136 -0.92 10.38 -3.75
C ILE A 136 -1.04 11.61 -2.84
N GLU A 137 -2.09 12.40 -3.04
CA GLU A 137 -2.46 13.52 -2.20
C GLU A 137 -3.49 13.04 -1.18
N LYS A 138 -3.17 13.07 0.11
CA LYS A 138 -4.06 12.57 1.16
C LYS A 138 -4.98 13.67 1.66
N GLU A 139 -6.27 13.37 1.71
CA GLU A 139 -7.30 14.23 2.30
C GLU A 139 -7.65 13.77 3.72
N ARG A 140 -7.42 12.49 4.00
CA ARG A 140 -7.73 11.84 5.26
C ARG A 140 -6.80 10.66 5.48
N THR A 141 -6.72 10.19 6.71
CA THR A 141 -5.99 8.98 7.06
C THR A 141 -6.99 7.91 7.46
N LYS A 142 -6.86 6.71 6.89
CA LYS A 142 -7.61 5.52 7.29
C LYS A 142 -6.62 4.41 7.61
N ASP A 143 -6.67 3.93 8.85
CA ASP A 143 -5.90 2.77 9.29
C ASP A 143 -6.90 1.69 9.74
N ASP A 144 -7.27 0.83 8.81
CA ASP A 144 -8.14 -0.30 9.11
C ASP A 144 -7.67 -1.57 8.38
N ALA A 145 -6.87 -2.37 9.07
CA ALA A 145 -6.36 -3.64 8.57
C ALA A 145 -7.47 -4.62 8.17
N ARG A 146 -8.69 -4.47 8.72
CA ARG A 146 -9.83 -5.34 8.38
C ARG A 146 -10.45 -4.94 7.05
N PHE A 147 -10.44 -3.66 6.72
CA PHE A 147 -10.83 -3.20 5.39
C PHE A 147 -9.90 -3.78 4.32
N GLU A 148 -8.59 -3.78 4.57
CA GLU A 148 -7.64 -4.44 3.66
C GLU A 148 -7.89 -5.95 3.55
N ALA A 149 -8.21 -6.61 4.66
CA ALA A 149 -8.56 -8.03 4.65
C ALA A 149 -9.79 -8.30 3.77
N LEU A 150 -10.84 -7.46 3.86
CA LEU A 150 -12.00 -7.52 2.97
C LEU A 150 -11.59 -7.34 1.51
N LEU A 151 -10.77 -6.34 1.20
CA LEU A 151 -10.35 -6.08 -0.18
C LEU A 151 -9.57 -7.26 -0.77
N ARG A 152 -8.71 -7.93 0.01
CA ARG A 152 -8.04 -9.16 -0.43
C ARG A 152 -9.03 -10.26 -0.79
N ILE A 153 -10.10 -10.43 -0.01
CA ILE A 153 -11.16 -11.40 -0.31
C ILE A 153 -11.88 -10.98 -1.59
N ALA A 154 -12.30 -9.72 -1.68
CA ALA A 154 -13.08 -9.20 -2.78
C ALA A 154 -12.35 -9.28 -4.14
N PHE A 155 -11.03 -9.07 -4.14
CA PHE A 155 -10.19 -9.10 -5.34
C PHE A 155 -9.44 -10.43 -5.55
N ALA A 156 -9.72 -11.48 -4.76
CA ALA A 156 -9.00 -12.76 -4.83
C ALA A 156 -9.02 -13.41 -6.23
N GLN A 157 -10.14 -13.30 -6.95
CA GLN A 157 -10.24 -13.75 -8.35
C GLN A 157 -10.84 -12.62 -9.22
N PRO A 158 -10.02 -11.75 -9.83
CA PRO A 158 -10.49 -10.54 -10.52
C PRO A 158 -11.41 -10.80 -11.73
N ARG A 159 -11.32 -11.99 -12.33
CA ARG A 159 -12.14 -12.42 -13.47
C ARG A 159 -13.49 -13.04 -13.06
N LYS A 160 -13.71 -13.30 -11.77
CA LYS A 160 -14.98 -13.80 -11.24
C LYS A 160 -15.83 -12.62 -10.73
N LYS A 161 -17.12 -12.90 -10.52
CA LYS A 161 -18.07 -11.94 -9.92
C LYS A 161 -17.63 -11.59 -8.50
N LEU A 162 -17.82 -10.35 -8.09
CA LEU A 162 -17.53 -9.86 -6.74
C LEU A 162 -18.29 -10.69 -5.68
N SER A 163 -19.57 -10.98 -5.95
CA SER A 163 -20.40 -11.87 -5.12
C SER A 163 -19.75 -13.23 -4.91
N LYS A 164 -19.21 -13.84 -5.98
CA LYS A 164 -18.56 -15.15 -5.88
C LYS A 164 -17.30 -15.11 -5.01
N ASN A 165 -16.51 -14.05 -5.08
CA ASN A 165 -15.33 -13.88 -4.25
C ASN A 165 -15.72 -13.74 -2.77
N LEU A 166 -16.69 -12.87 -2.46
CA LEU A 166 -17.15 -12.63 -1.08
C LEU A 166 -17.85 -13.86 -0.48
N SER A 167 -18.66 -14.60 -1.26
CA SER A 167 -19.40 -15.77 -0.76
C SER A 167 -18.50 -16.91 -0.29
N VAL A 168 -17.24 -16.99 -0.75
CA VAL A 168 -16.28 -18.01 -0.29
C VAL A 168 -16.04 -17.87 1.23
N PHE A 169 -16.03 -16.64 1.73
CA PHE A 169 -15.73 -16.36 3.14
C PHE A 169 -17.01 -16.09 3.96
N PHE A 170 -17.95 -15.33 3.40
CA PHE A 170 -19.12 -14.84 4.15
C PHE A 170 -20.39 -15.68 3.95
N GLY A 171 -20.34 -16.71 3.10
CA GLY A 171 -21.50 -17.53 2.74
C GLY A 171 -22.35 -16.93 1.61
N LYS A 172 -22.97 -17.81 0.82
CA LYS A 172 -23.72 -17.42 -0.38
C LYS A 172 -24.97 -16.61 -0.06
N ASP A 173 -25.78 -17.09 0.88
CA ASP A 173 -27.09 -16.49 1.16
C ASP A 173 -26.95 -15.07 1.71
N ARG A 174 -26.02 -14.87 2.66
CA ARG A 174 -25.70 -13.55 3.22
C ARG A 174 -25.26 -12.55 2.14
N ILE A 175 -24.36 -12.94 1.26
CA ILE A 175 -23.89 -12.07 0.18
C ILE A 175 -25.00 -11.80 -0.84
N SER A 176 -25.86 -12.78 -1.12
CA SER A 176 -27.02 -12.57 -2.00
C SER A 176 -27.98 -11.53 -1.42
N THR A 177 -28.31 -11.62 -0.12
CA THR A 177 -29.14 -10.64 0.59
C THR A 177 -28.49 -9.26 0.57
N LEU A 178 -27.21 -9.16 0.96
CA LEU A 178 -26.44 -7.91 0.96
C LEU A 178 -26.46 -7.21 -0.41
N PHE A 179 -26.25 -7.96 -1.49
CA PHE A 179 -26.27 -7.39 -2.85
C PHE A 179 -27.65 -6.88 -3.24
N ASN A 180 -28.72 -7.61 -2.87
CA ASN A 180 -30.09 -7.17 -3.13
C ASN A 180 -30.42 -5.90 -2.35
N ASP A 181 -30.07 -5.85 -1.05
CA ASP A 181 -30.29 -4.69 -0.18
C ASP A 181 -29.53 -3.45 -0.69
N PHE A 182 -28.37 -3.66 -1.30
CA PHE A 182 -27.56 -2.59 -1.87
C PHE A 182 -27.93 -2.22 -3.31
N GLY A 183 -28.81 -2.98 -3.96
CA GLY A 183 -29.17 -2.80 -5.38
C GLY A 183 -27.99 -3.08 -6.33
N LEU A 184 -27.08 -3.99 -5.96
CA LEU A 184 -25.91 -4.33 -6.77
C LEU A 184 -26.23 -5.39 -7.82
N ASP A 185 -25.68 -5.24 -9.03
CA ASP A 185 -25.70 -6.31 -10.03
C ASP A 185 -24.95 -7.54 -9.50
N GLN A 186 -25.63 -8.68 -9.46
CA GLN A 186 -25.08 -9.96 -9.04
C GLN A 186 -23.92 -10.44 -9.92
N ASN A 187 -23.80 -9.89 -11.13
CA ASN A 187 -22.76 -10.22 -12.11
C ASN A 187 -21.54 -9.28 -12.07
N ILE A 188 -21.61 -8.20 -11.30
CA ILE A 188 -20.52 -7.21 -11.21
C ILE A 188 -19.21 -7.90 -10.83
N ARG A 189 -18.13 -7.56 -11.52
CA ARG A 189 -16.78 -7.97 -11.16
C ARG A 189 -16.14 -6.93 -10.24
N PRO A 190 -15.10 -7.29 -9.48
CA PRO A 190 -14.50 -6.37 -8.53
C PRO A 190 -14.12 -5.00 -9.15
N HIS A 191 -13.43 -5.02 -10.29
CA HIS A 191 -13.00 -3.77 -10.93
C HIS A 191 -14.13 -2.85 -11.44
N GLU A 192 -15.37 -3.34 -11.50
CA GLU A 192 -16.54 -2.58 -11.96
C GLU A 192 -17.29 -1.89 -10.80
N ALA A 193 -17.01 -2.27 -9.55
CA ALA A 193 -17.63 -1.68 -8.36
C ALA A 193 -16.84 -0.46 -7.86
N GLU A 194 -17.55 0.61 -7.51
CA GLU A 194 -16.94 1.83 -6.97
C GLU A 194 -16.38 1.62 -5.56
N THR A 195 -15.38 2.42 -5.18
CA THR A 195 -14.78 2.44 -3.82
C THR A 195 -15.83 2.57 -2.71
N THR A 196 -16.89 3.35 -2.93
CA THR A 196 -18.00 3.52 -2.00
C THR A 196 -18.73 2.21 -1.69
N ILE A 197 -18.87 1.31 -2.68
CA ILE A 197 -19.48 -0.01 -2.49
C ILE A 197 -18.64 -0.87 -1.56
N TYR A 198 -17.32 -0.84 -1.70
CA TYR A 198 -16.43 -1.58 -0.79
C TYR A 198 -16.56 -1.10 0.65
N HIS A 199 -16.68 0.21 0.88
CA HIS A 199 -16.93 0.74 2.21
C HIS A 199 -18.29 0.31 2.78
N ARG A 200 -19.35 0.30 1.97
CA ARG A 200 -20.67 -0.20 2.40
C ARG A 200 -20.62 -1.67 2.77
N ILE A 201 -20.02 -2.51 1.92
CA ILE A 201 -19.84 -3.95 2.18
C ILE A 201 -19.02 -4.16 3.46
N TYR A 202 -17.96 -3.37 3.64
CA TYR A 202 -17.14 -3.44 4.85
C TYR A 202 -17.94 -3.12 6.10
N ASN A 203 -18.74 -2.06 6.10
CA ASN A 203 -19.51 -1.67 7.27
C ASN A 203 -20.49 -2.75 7.74
N GLU A 204 -21.07 -3.52 6.81
CA GLU A 204 -21.98 -4.63 7.11
C GLU A 204 -21.26 -5.92 7.53
N LEU A 205 -20.01 -6.11 7.09
CA LEU A 205 -19.30 -7.37 7.27
C LEU A 205 -18.16 -7.31 8.30
N LYS A 206 -17.79 -6.12 8.79
CA LYS A 206 -16.62 -5.91 9.66
C LYS A 206 -16.62 -6.77 10.92
N ASP A 207 -17.78 -6.98 11.55
CA ASP A 207 -17.88 -7.75 12.81
C ASP A 207 -17.59 -9.25 12.59
N ILE A 208 -17.77 -9.76 11.37
CA ILE A 208 -17.48 -11.15 11.00
C ILE A 208 -15.98 -11.33 10.73
N ILE A 209 -15.33 -10.31 10.19
CA ILE A 209 -13.89 -10.30 9.94
C ILE A 209 -13.13 -10.39 11.29
N ASP A 210 -13.68 -9.81 12.35
CA ASP A 210 -13.13 -9.87 13.72
C ASP A 210 -13.14 -11.29 14.32
N GLY A 211 -14.15 -12.11 13.99
CA GLY A 211 -14.32 -13.46 14.54
C GLY A 211 -13.52 -14.56 13.82
N GLN A 212 -12.94 -14.26 12.66
CA GLN A 212 -12.23 -15.21 11.81
C GLN A 212 -10.97 -14.59 11.22
N GLN A 213 -9.99 -14.22 12.07
CA GLN A 213 -8.63 -14.12 11.54
C GLN A 213 -8.27 -15.49 10.93
N PRO A 214 -7.89 -15.57 9.64
CA PRO A 214 -7.30 -16.80 9.14
C PRO A 214 -6.04 -17.03 9.96
N GLU A 215 -5.99 -18.16 10.68
CA GLU A 215 -4.80 -18.56 11.44
C GLU A 215 -3.57 -18.30 10.57
N GLN A 216 -2.76 -17.33 10.97
CA GLN A 216 -1.39 -17.26 10.50
C GLN A 216 -0.77 -18.64 10.79
N SER A 217 -0.19 -19.23 9.75
CA SER A 217 0.50 -20.51 9.75
C SER A 217 1.43 -20.69 10.95
N LYS A 218 0.88 -21.16 12.08
CA LYS A 218 1.63 -21.79 13.17
C LYS A 218 1.69 -23.29 12.87
N LYS A 219 2.58 -23.69 11.97
CA LYS A 219 3.12 -25.07 11.94
C LYS A 219 4.39 -25.13 11.10
N SER A 220 5.44 -25.63 11.76
CA SER A 220 6.80 -26.01 11.29
C SER A 220 7.88 -24.99 11.71
N LYS A 221 8.81 -25.24 12.64
CA LYS A 221 9.22 -26.44 13.38
C LYS A 221 9.88 -25.98 14.70
N ARG A 222 9.37 -26.45 15.83
CA ARG A 222 10.18 -26.63 17.05
C ARG A 222 10.09 -28.11 17.41
N ARG A 223 11.25 -28.72 17.60
CA ARG A 223 11.54 -30.11 18.02
C ARG A 223 11.73 -31.14 16.91
N THR A 224 13.00 -31.32 16.56
CA THR A 224 13.64 -32.62 16.76
C THR A 224 14.98 -32.39 17.45
N LYS A 225 14.98 -32.46 18.79
CA LYS A 225 16.14 -33.00 19.52
C LYS A 225 16.05 -34.51 19.31
N THR A 226 17.14 -35.16 18.88
CA THR A 226 17.78 -36.35 19.48
C THR A 226 18.54 -37.15 18.40
N LYS A 227 19.82 -37.41 18.69
CA LYS A 227 20.70 -38.53 18.30
C LYS A 227 21.89 -38.20 17.37
N LEU A 228 23.05 -38.48 17.99
CA LEU A 228 24.44 -38.54 17.54
C LEU A 228 25.15 -37.19 17.35
#